data_AF-A0A2G7GT14-F1
#
_entry.id   AF-A0A2G7GT14-F1
#
_cell.length_a   1.000
_cell.length_b   1.000
_cell.length_c   1.000
_cell.angle_alpha   90.00
_cell.angle_beta   90.00
_cell.angle_gamma   90.00
#
_symmetry.space_group_name_H-M   'P 1'
#
loop_
_entity.id
_entity.type
_entity.pdbx_description
1 polymer ?
#
loop_
_entity_poly.entity_id
_entity_poly.type
_entity_poly.pdbx_seq_one_letter_code
_entity_poly.pdbx_strand_id
1 'polypeptide(L)' 'MNDADMEIIVVLGVTGQTARVRLPDTSEEQWPLTSLPQGVQPGDRVGITGEGGTQECHLLPRLGGLMA' A
#
# COMPACT_ATOMS: atom_id res chain seq x y z
N MET A 1 10.42 -13.06 -17.64
CA MET A 1 9.44 -12.11 -17.11
C MET A 1 10.03 -11.64 -15.79
N ASN A 2 10.40 -10.36 -15.69
CA ASN A 2 11.04 -9.85 -14.48
C ASN A 2 9.90 -9.44 -13.53
N ASP A 3 9.58 -10.29 -12.56
CA ASP A 3 8.72 -10.00 -11.39
C ASP A 3 9.42 -9.01 -10.43
N ALA A 4 10.18 -8.04 -10.94
CA ALA A 4 11.14 -7.25 -10.17
C ALA A 4 10.53 -5.91 -9.72
N ASP A 5 10.51 -5.73 -8.40
CA ASP A 5 10.24 -4.50 -7.67
C ASP A 5 8.77 -4.05 -7.59
N MET A 6 7.88 -5.01 -7.30
CA MET A 6 6.62 -4.66 -6.63
C MET A 6 6.81 -4.68 -5.11
N GLU A 7 6.81 -3.50 -4.49
CA GLU A 7 6.85 -3.37 -3.04
C GLU A 7 5.44 -3.43 -2.46
N ILE A 8 5.24 -4.20 -1.40
CA ILE A 8 3.95 -4.31 -0.73
C ILE A 8 4.04 -3.58 0.61
N ILE A 9 3.24 -2.53 0.74
CA ILE A 9 3.07 -1.81 2.00
C ILE A 9 1.74 -2.18 2.65
N VAL A 10 1.67 -2.09 3.98
CA VAL A 10 0.45 -2.38 4.75
C VAL A 10 -0.02 -1.11 5.46
N VAL A 11 -1.28 -0.73 5.29
CA VAL A 11 -1.83 0.43 5.99
C VAL A 11 -2.17 0.02 7.42
N LEU A 12 -1.51 0.63 8.41
CA LEU A 12 -1.74 0.38 9.82
C LEU A 12 -2.89 1.23 10.38
N GLY A 13 -3.06 2.45 9.86
CA GLY A 13 -4.03 3.41 10.38
C GLY A 13 -4.21 4.59 9.44
N VAL A 14 -5.39 5.22 9.49
CA VAL A 14 -5.65 6.48 8.77
C VAL A 14 -6.08 7.53 9.78
N THR A 15 -5.38 8.66 9.80
CA THR A 15 -5.64 9.77 10.72
C THR A 15 -5.71 11.07 9.92
N GLY A 16 -6.91 11.64 9.82
CA GLY A 16 -7.14 12.87 9.06
C GLY A 16 -6.82 12.70 7.58
N GLN A 17 -5.77 13.40 7.12
CA GLN A 17 -5.32 13.39 5.71
C GLN A 17 -4.09 12.51 5.46
N THR A 18 -3.64 11.77 6.47
CA THR A 18 -2.44 10.92 6.41
C THR A 18 -2.76 9.50 6.84
N ALA A 19 -2.04 8.54 6.29
CA ALA A 19 -2.09 7.15 6.67
C ALA A 19 -0.74 6.70 7.20
N ARG A 20 -0.76 5.94 8.29
CA ARG A 20 0.39 5.22 8.78
C ARG A 20 0.51 3.93 7.99
N VAL A 21 1.61 3.74 7.30
CA VAL A 21 1.90 2.56 6.49
C VAL A 21 3.13 1.85 7.04
N ARG A 22 3.18 0.54 6.86
CA ARG A 22 4.34 -0.29 7.14
C ARG A 22 4.95 -0.72 5.82
N LEU A 23 6.21 -0.38 5.64
CA LEU A 23 7.05 -0.72 4.50
C LEU A 23 7.46 -2.20 4.53
N PRO A 24 7.93 -2.77 3.40
CA PRO A 24 8.41 -4.16 3.35
C PRO A 24 9.62 -4.42 4.25
N ASP A 25 10.44 -3.40 4.55
CA ASP A 25 11.56 -3.50 5.49
C ASP A 25 11.14 -3.47 6.97
N THR A 26 9.83 -3.51 7.25
CA THR A 26 9.18 -3.41 8.57
C THR A 26 9.17 -2.02 9.20
N SER A 27 9.79 -1.02 8.57
CA SER A 27 9.69 0.37 8.98
C SER A 27 8.26 0.90 8.87
N GLU A 28 7.93 1.87 9.71
CA GLU A 28 6.64 2.54 9.70
C GLU A 28 6.81 4.00 9.28
N GLU A 29 6.02 4.41 8.29
CA GLU A 29 6.04 5.77 7.78
C GLU A 29 4.64 6.37 7.75
N GLN A 30 4.58 7.70 7.73
CA GLN A 30 3.33 8.44 7.56
C GLN A 30 3.26 8.99 6.15
N TRP A 31 2.34 8.46 5.35
CA TRP A 31 2.14 8.83 3.97
C TRP A 31 0.88 9.68 3.83
N PRO A 32 0.87 10.71 2.95
CA PRO A 32 -0.34 11.47 2.69
C PRO A 32 -1.34 10.59 1.92
N LEU A 33 -2.63 10.72 2.24
CA LEU A 33 -3.68 9.97 1.54
C LEU A 33 -3.74 10.28 0.04
N THR A 34 -3.23 11.43 -0.39
CA THR A 34 -3.10 11.80 -1.80
C THR A 34 -2.10 10.93 -2.57
N SER A 35 -1.13 10.33 -1.88
CA SER A 35 -0.17 9.39 -2.46
C SER A 35 -0.66 7.95 -2.43
N LEU A 36 -1.76 7.68 -1.73
CA LEU A 36 -2.34 6.34 -1.61
C LEU A 36 -3.58 6.22 -2.50
N PRO A 37 -3.95 4.98 -2.89
CA PRO A 37 -5.20 4.75 -3.59
C PRO A 37 -6.39 5.20 -2.74
N GLN A 38 -7.36 5.81 -3.42
CA GLN A 38 -8.60 6.27 -2.81
C GLN A 38 -9.37 5.13 -2.12
N GLY A 39 -9.90 5.40 -0.93
CA GLY A 39 -10.68 4.43 -0.16
C GLY A 39 -9.86 3.43 0.66
N VAL A 40 -8.55 3.65 0.80
CA VAL A 40 -7.68 2.84 1.65
C VAL A 40 -8.15 2.83 3.11
N GLN A 41 -8.12 1.65 3.73
CA GLN A 41 -8.51 1.43 5.12
C GLN A 41 -7.37 0.80 5.92
N PRO A 42 -7.36 0.95 7.26
CA PRO A 42 -6.46 0.17 8.11
C PRO A 42 -6.62 -1.33 7.85
N GLY A 43 -5.50 -2.01 7.66
CA GLY A 43 -5.41 -3.43 7.30
C GLY A 43 -5.26 -3.70 5.79
N ASP A 44 -5.45 -2.69 4.94
CA ASP A 44 -5.25 -2.83 3.50
C ASP A 44 -3.79 -3.01 3.12
N ARG A 45 -3.58 -3.72 2.00
CA ARG A 45 -2.27 -3.87 1.38
C ARG A 45 -2.26 -3.05 0.09
N VAL A 46 -1.23 -2.25 -0.10
CA VAL A 46 -1.03 -1.46 -1.30
C VAL A 46 0.23 -1.97 -1.97
N GLY A 47 0.09 -2.35 -3.24
CA GLY A 47 1.22 -2.68 -4.10
C GLY A 47 1.73 -1.41 -4.74
N ILE A 48 3.03 -1.18 -4.66
CA ILE A 48 3.72 -0.08 -5.30
C ILE A 48 4.58 -0.69 -6.38
N THR A 49 4.36 -0.23 -7.61
CA THR A 49 5.14 -0.65 -8.77
C THR A 49 5.76 0.58 -9.41
N GLY A 50 7.08 0.60 -9.57
CA GLY A 50 7.74 1.68 -10.30
C GLY A 50 9.24 1.73 -10.05
N GLU A 51 10.02 1.68 -11.13
CA GLU A 51 11.45 1.96 -11.12
C GLU A 51 11.69 3.22 -11.98
N GLY A 52 12.30 4.26 -11.41
CA GLY A 52 12.85 5.37 -12.21
C GLY A 52 11.88 6.44 -12.73
N GLY A 53 10.88 6.86 -11.96
CA GLY A 53 10.26 8.20 -12.15
C GLY A 53 8.73 8.26 -12.14
N THR A 54 8.02 7.12 -12.17
CA THR A 54 6.57 7.08 -11.98
C THR A 54 6.23 5.92 -11.05
N GLN A 55 5.87 6.25 -9.81
CA GLN A 55 5.38 5.27 -8.84
C GLN A 55 3.87 5.11 -9.04
N GLU A 56 3.44 3.90 -9.35
CA GLU A 56 2.03 3.55 -9.41
C GLU A 56 1.65 2.79 -8.14
N CYS A 57 0.58 3.22 -7.48
CA CYS A 57 0.07 2.62 -6.26
C CYS A 57 -1.28 1.95 -6.55
N HIS A 58 -1.38 0.66 -6.27
CA HIS A 58 -2.59 -0.14 -6.50
C HIS A 58 -3.04 -0.80 -5.20
N LEU A 59 -4.33 -0.68 -4.88
CA LEU A 59 -4.92 -1.40 -3.74
C LEU A 59 -5.00 -2.88 -4.09
N LEU A 60 -4.34 -3.73 -3.30
CA LEU A 60 -4.38 -5.17 -3.51
C LEU A 60 -5.70 -5.74 -2.97
N PRO A 61 -6.21 -6.83 -3.58
CA PRO A 61 -7.42 -7.48 -3.09
C PRO A 61 -7.25 -7.91 -1.64
N ARG A 62 -8.19 -7.46 -0.79
CA ARG A 62 -8.28 -7.95 0.59
C ARG A 62 -8.47 -9.46 0.52
N LEU A 63 -7.57 -10.23 1.12
CA LEU A 63 -7.69 -11.70 1.29
C LEU A 63 -8.82 -12.07 2.27
N GLY A 64 -9.99 -11.43 2.15
CA GLY A 64 -11.21 -11.72 2.91
C GLY A 64 -12.27 -12.46 2.10
N GLY A 65 -11.95 -12.93 0.89
CA GLY A 65 -12.91 -13.51 -0.04
C GLY A 65 -12.85 -15.03 -0.26
N LEU A 66 -11.89 -15.76 0.35
CA LEU A 66 -11.86 -17.22 0.27
C LEU A 66 -12.43 -17.85 1.55
N MET A 67 -13.69 -17.56 1.83
CA MET A 67 -14.52 -18.39 2.70
C MET A 67 -15.56 -19.04 1.78
N ALA A 68 -15.25 -20.23 1.27
CA ALA A 68 -16.21 -21.13 0.63
C ALA A 68 -16.04 -22.52 1.27
#